data_AF-A0A354IAM6-F1
#
_entry.id   AF-A0A354IAM6-F1
#
_cell.length_a   1.000
_cell.length_b   1.000
_cell.length_c   1.000
_cell.angle_alpha   90.00
_cell.angle_beta   90.00
_cell.angle_gamma   90.00
#
_symmetry.space_group_name_H-M   'P 1'
#
loop_
_entity.id
_entity.type
_entity.pdbx_description
1 polymer ?
#
loop_
_entity_poly.entity_id
_entity_poly.type
_entity_poly.pdbx_seq_one_letter_code
_entity_poly.pdbx_strand_id
1 'polypeptide(L)'
;MYLLFGIFLLICILFFPVNYCRKKKIIHRLCTMDTCEKICKLNEILEPFGFSYEHSQEIITSRQDAWQRQFGYCSLYDKTASKFGMVFHCEPIYFHYQERTWMIEFWKGQYGINLGCETGVYYSDTLLSPEQYEHTLFCSVPDSQMLPVSLSLYHKGSLLFHASHKHWWLTGFQTGKYCEPENLAMCVSITFPN
;
A
#
# COMPACT_ATOMS: atom_id res chain seq x y z
N MET A 1 -25.78 32.89 17.79
CA MET A 1 -25.82 31.76 16.84
C MET A 1 -25.95 32.21 15.39
N TYR A 2 -26.91 33.08 15.03
CA TYR A 2 -27.09 33.55 13.64
C TYR A 2 -25.91 34.36 13.06
N LEU A 3 -25.21 35.14 13.88
CA LEU A 3 -24.07 35.94 13.44
C LEU A 3 -22.86 35.08 13.05
N LEU A 4 -22.60 34.00 13.82
CA LEU A 4 -21.55 33.02 13.49
C LEU A 4 -21.89 32.22 12.23
N PHE A 5 -23.16 31.85 12.06
CA PHE A 5 -23.63 31.17 10.84
C PHE A 5 -23.50 32.06 9.61
N GLY A 6 -23.83 33.36 9.73
CA GLY A 6 -23.65 34.34 8.67
C GLY A 6 -22.18 34.53 8.27
N ILE A 7 -21.28 34.62 9.26
CA ILE A 7 -19.83 34.68 9.02
C ILE A 7 -19.34 33.41 8.31
N PHE A 8 -19.77 32.22 8.73
CA PHE A 8 -19.42 30.96 8.08
C PHE A 8 -19.87 30.92 6.61
N LEU A 9 -21.10 31.34 6.32
CA LEU A 9 -21.60 31.42 4.95
C LEU A 9 -20.79 32.39 4.08
N LEU A 10 -20.47 33.57 4.63
CA LEU A 10 -19.62 34.56 3.96
C LEU A 10 -18.24 33.99 3.64
N ILE A 11 -17.64 33.28 4.60
CA ILE A 11 -16.36 32.59 4.42
C ILE A 11 -16.45 31.54 3.31
N CYS A 12 -17.49 30.69 3.31
CA CYS A 12 -17.71 29.69 2.25
C CYS A 12 -17.88 30.33 0.86
N ILE A 13 -18.63 31.44 0.76
CA ILE A 13 -18.81 32.19 -0.48
C ILE A 13 -17.49 32.77 -0.97
N LEU A 14 -16.65 33.31 -0.08
CA LEU A 14 -15.32 33.84 -0.42
C LEU A 14 -14.34 32.73 -0.83
N PHE A 15 -14.43 31.53 -0.23
CA PHE A 15 -13.59 30.40 -0.60
C PHE A 15 -13.92 29.83 -1.98
N PHE A 16 -15.16 29.94 -2.45
CA PHE A 16 -15.56 29.39 -3.75
C PHE A 16 -14.75 29.95 -4.95
N PRO A 17 -14.67 31.28 -5.19
CA PRO A 17 -13.87 31.82 -6.29
C PRO A 17 -12.38 31.61 -6.09
N VAL A 18 -11.89 31.65 -4.84
CA VAL A 18 -10.48 31.38 -4.53
C VAL A 18 -10.11 29.95 -4.91
N ASN A 19 -10.90 28.97 -4.51
CA ASN A 19 -10.68 27.56 -4.84
C ASN A 19 -10.84 27.28 -6.34
N TYR A 20 -11.77 27.96 -7.02
CA TYR A 20 -11.91 27.87 -8.47
C TYR A 20 -10.66 28.37 -9.20
N CYS A 21 -10.15 29.56 -8.85
CA CYS A 21 -8.93 30.11 -9.43
C CYS A 21 -7.71 29.26 -9.11
N ARG A 22 -7.59 28.76 -7.87
CA ARG A 22 -6.52 27.82 -7.47
C ARG A 22 -6.58 26.54 -8.28
N LYS A 23 -7.75 25.92 -8.44
CA LYS A 23 -7.95 24.72 -9.27
C LYS A 23 -7.49 24.94 -10.70
N LYS A 24 -7.89 26.05 -11.34
CA LYS A 24 -7.44 26.40 -12.69
C LYS A 24 -5.92 26.52 -12.79
N LYS A 25 -5.28 27.23 -11.84
CA LYS A 25 -3.82 27.38 -11.80
C LYS A 25 -3.10 26.04 -11.62
N ILE A 26 -3.61 25.17 -10.74
CA ILE A 26 -3.06 23.83 -10.52
C ILE A 26 -3.18 22.97 -11.78
N ILE A 27 -4.36 22.93 -12.41
CA ILE A 27 -4.58 22.19 -13.65
C ILE A 27 -3.63 22.68 -14.73
N HIS A 28 -3.54 23.99 -14.94
CA HIS A 28 -2.63 24.57 -15.92
C HIS A 28 -1.18 24.15 -15.66
N ARG A 29 -0.72 24.28 -14.40
CA ARG A 29 0.63 23.86 -13.99
C ARG A 29 0.88 22.37 -14.27
N LEU A 30 -0.06 21.50 -13.95
CA LEU A 30 0.05 20.05 -14.19
C LEU A 30 0.08 19.73 -15.69
N CYS A 31 -0.71 20.43 -16.50
CA CYS A 31 -0.72 20.26 -17.95
C CYS A 31 0.59 20.72 -18.60
N THR A 32 1.25 21.75 -18.04
CA THR A 32 2.52 22.27 -18.57
C THR A 32 3.75 21.53 -18.06
N MET A 33 3.62 20.71 -17.02
CA MET A 33 4.74 19.93 -16.48
C MET A 33 5.16 18.80 -17.41
N ASP A 34 6.47 18.61 -17.51
CA ASP A 34 7.01 17.43 -18.17
C ASP A 34 6.81 16.16 -17.31
N THR A 35 7.11 15.01 -17.91
CA THR A 35 6.93 13.71 -17.25
C THR A 35 7.86 13.52 -16.05
N CYS A 36 9.10 14.00 -16.11
CA CYS A 36 10.07 13.88 -15.02
C CYS A 36 9.62 14.72 -13.82
N GLU A 37 9.19 15.97 -14.06
CA GLU A 37 8.63 16.84 -13.02
C GLU A 37 7.40 16.20 -12.34
N LYS A 38 6.51 15.57 -13.12
CA LYS A 38 5.34 14.84 -12.58
C LYS A 38 5.77 13.68 -11.69
N ILE A 39 6.73 12.87 -12.13
CA ILE A 39 7.25 11.73 -11.38
C ILE A 39 7.91 12.19 -10.08
N CYS A 40 8.75 13.24 -10.13
CA CYS A 40 9.37 13.81 -8.93
C CYS A 40 8.31 14.29 -7.94
N LYS A 41 7.26 14.97 -8.41
CA LYS A 41 6.17 15.43 -7.55
C LYS A 41 5.34 14.30 -6.96
N LEU A 42 5.08 13.24 -7.73
CA LEU A 42 4.39 12.07 -7.20
C LEU A 42 5.23 11.42 -6.09
N ASN A 43 6.52 11.22 -6.32
CA ASN A 43 7.41 10.65 -5.31
C ASN A 43 7.53 11.54 -4.06
N GLU A 44 7.60 12.85 -4.20
CA GLU A 44 7.58 13.82 -3.08
C GLU A 44 6.31 13.67 -2.21
N ILE A 45 5.16 13.42 -2.84
CA ILE A 45 3.89 13.23 -2.14
C ILE A 45 3.81 11.85 -1.48
N LEU A 46 4.37 10.82 -2.12
CA LEU A 46 4.27 9.42 -1.70
C LEU A 46 5.29 9.04 -0.62
N GLU A 47 6.47 9.66 -0.62
CA GLU A 47 7.58 9.32 0.29
C GLU A 47 7.20 9.36 1.78
N PRO A 48 6.48 10.38 2.30
CA PRO A 48 6.07 10.41 3.71
C PRO A 48 5.15 9.24 4.12
N PHE A 49 4.50 8.62 3.14
CA PHE A 49 3.62 7.47 3.36
C PHE A 49 4.35 6.13 3.11
N GLY A 50 5.66 6.15 2.85
CA GLY A 50 6.45 4.94 2.62
C GLY A 50 6.30 4.35 1.21
N PHE A 51 5.88 5.16 0.23
CA PHE A 51 5.65 4.72 -1.14
C PHE A 51 6.50 5.48 -2.16
N SER A 52 6.60 4.91 -3.35
CA SER A 52 7.23 5.51 -4.52
C SER A 52 6.44 5.18 -5.78
N TYR A 53 6.58 5.99 -6.81
CA TYR A 53 5.93 5.80 -8.11
C TYR A 53 6.91 5.19 -9.11
N GLU A 54 6.53 4.04 -9.66
CA GLU A 54 7.25 3.32 -10.71
C GLU A 54 6.61 3.64 -12.07
N HIS A 55 7.32 4.45 -12.86
CA HIS A 55 6.78 4.97 -14.11
C HIS A 55 6.63 3.90 -15.20
N SER A 56 7.52 2.90 -15.24
CA SER A 56 7.53 1.91 -16.33
C SER A 56 6.23 1.10 -16.45
N GLN A 57 5.50 0.94 -15.33
CA GLN A 57 4.26 0.18 -15.23
C GLN A 57 3.10 1.00 -14.66
N GLU A 58 3.34 2.30 -14.40
CA GLU A 58 2.39 3.23 -13.82
C GLU A 58 1.79 2.76 -12.48
N ILE A 59 2.63 2.22 -11.60
CA ILE A 59 2.22 1.71 -10.29
C ILE A 59 2.82 2.52 -9.14
N ILE A 60 2.14 2.47 -8.00
CA ILE A 60 2.72 2.87 -6.71
C ILE A 60 3.22 1.60 -6.02
N THR A 61 4.44 1.63 -5.48
CA THR A 61 5.06 0.52 -4.76
C THR A 61 5.66 1.00 -3.46
N SER A 62 5.79 0.09 -2.50
CA SER A 62 6.34 0.33 -1.18
C SER A 62 7.83 0.58 -1.26
N ARG A 63 8.33 1.40 -0.34
CA ARG A 63 9.76 1.61 -0.16
C ARG A 63 10.32 0.63 0.87
N GLN A 64 11.57 0.27 0.70
CA GLN A 64 12.27 -0.59 1.67
C GLN A 64 12.41 0.09 3.03
N ASP A 65 12.53 1.42 3.06
CA ASP A 65 12.67 2.25 4.26
C ASP A 65 11.33 2.80 4.80
N ALA A 66 10.20 2.25 4.32
CA ALA A 66 8.87 2.67 4.75
C ALA A 66 8.70 2.53 6.28
N TRP A 67 8.19 3.57 6.93
CA TRP A 67 8.08 3.64 8.40
C TRP A 67 7.12 2.59 8.99
N GLN A 68 6.24 2.02 8.17
CA GLN A 68 5.39 0.87 8.49
C GLN A 68 6.18 -0.30 9.10
N ARG A 69 7.49 -0.41 8.80
CA ARG A 69 8.41 -1.36 9.47
C ARG A 69 8.34 -1.32 11.00
N GLN A 70 8.16 -0.13 11.57
CA GLN A 70 8.15 0.09 13.01
C GLN A 70 6.89 -0.46 13.69
N PHE A 71 5.81 -0.68 12.92
CA PHE A 71 4.53 -1.14 13.44
C PHE A 71 4.32 -2.65 13.28
N GLY A 72 5.12 -3.33 12.45
CA GLY A 72 4.96 -4.76 12.20
C GLY A 72 3.61 -5.07 11.55
N TYR A 73 3.11 -6.28 11.81
CA TYR A 73 1.82 -6.74 11.28
C TYR A 73 1.09 -7.65 12.26
N CYS A 74 -0.24 -7.52 12.36
CA CYS A 74 -1.08 -8.43 13.12
C CYS A 74 -2.46 -8.59 12.46
N SER A 75 -3.15 -9.69 12.76
CA SER A 75 -4.45 -10.03 12.14
C SER A 75 -5.55 -8.97 12.33
N LEU A 76 -5.40 -8.08 13.32
CA LEU A 76 -6.34 -6.98 13.54
C LEU A 76 -6.35 -6.01 12.35
N TYR A 77 -5.24 -5.86 11.64
CA TYR A 77 -5.14 -4.98 10.48
C TYR A 77 -6.05 -5.47 9.35
N ASP A 78 -6.04 -6.77 9.02
CA ASP A 78 -6.98 -7.35 8.05
C ASP A 78 -8.43 -7.20 8.49
N LYS A 79 -8.72 -7.54 9.76
CA LYS A 79 -10.08 -7.48 10.32
C LYS A 79 -10.66 -6.07 10.33
N THR A 80 -9.82 -5.04 10.30
CA THR A 80 -10.25 -3.64 10.30
C THR A 80 -10.07 -2.93 8.96
N ALA A 81 -9.50 -3.60 7.95
CA ALA A 81 -9.20 -3.04 6.63
C ALA A 81 -10.41 -2.36 5.96
N SER A 82 -11.60 -2.96 6.08
CA SER A 82 -12.85 -2.42 5.54
C SER A 82 -13.23 -1.06 6.11
N LYS A 83 -12.86 -0.77 7.37
CA LYS A 83 -13.08 0.55 8.00
C LYS A 83 -12.21 1.64 7.39
N PHE A 84 -11.14 1.25 6.68
CA PHE A 84 -10.24 2.15 5.96
C PHE A 84 -10.48 2.12 4.45
N GLY A 85 -11.62 1.58 4.00
CA GLY A 85 -11.98 1.51 2.57
C GLY A 85 -11.18 0.49 1.78
N MET A 86 -10.62 -0.52 2.45
CA MET A 86 -9.88 -1.61 1.81
C MET A 86 -10.72 -2.88 1.83
N VAL A 87 -10.84 -3.54 0.68
CA VAL A 87 -11.55 -4.80 0.50
C VAL A 87 -10.63 -5.72 -0.30
N PHE A 88 -10.03 -6.70 0.38
CA PHE A 88 -9.05 -7.59 -0.21
C PHE A 88 -9.19 -9.01 0.35
N HIS A 89 -8.60 -9.97 -0.35
CA HIS A 89 -8.31 -11.29 0.21
C HIS A 89 -6.90 -11.29 0.79
N CYS A 90 -6.76 -11.84 1.99
CA CYS A 90 -5.50 -12.06 2.70
C CYS A 90 -5.27 -13.57 2.88
N GLU A 91 -4.01 -14.02 2.77
CA GLU A 91 -3.62 -15.41 3.03
C GLU A 91 -2.29 -15.45 3.80
N PRO A 92 -2.35 -15.66 5.13
CA PRO A 92 -1.15 -15.79 5.96
C PRO A 92 -0.63 -17.23 6.01
N ILE A 93 0.69 -17.39 5.87
CA ILE A 93 1.43 -18.64 6.00
C ILE A 93 2.38 -18.54 7.19
N TYR A 94 2.22 -19.45 8.15
CA TYR A 94 3.03 -19.53 9.35
C TYR A 94 3.97 -20.74 9.32
N PHE A 95 5.20 -20.55 9.78
CA PHE A 95 6.16 -21.65 9.92
C PHE A 95 7.22 -21.35 10.99
N HIS A 96 7.84 -22.40 11.52
CA HIS A 96 8.90 -22.28 12.52
C HIS A 96 10.27 -22.44 11.89
N TYR A 97 11.21 -21.56 12.23
CA TYR A 97 12.60 -21.65 11.77
C TYR A 97 13.52 -20.89 12.72
N GLN A 98 14.61 -21.54 13.16
CA GLN A 98 15.61 -20.99 14.10
C GLN A 98 14.98 -20.39 15.38
N GLU A 99 14.19 -21.18 16.11
CA GLU A 99 13.54 -20.77 17.37
C GLU A 99 12.60 -19.54 17.24
N ARG A 100 12.18 -19.22 16.02
CA ARG A 100 11.26 -18.13 15.70
C ARG A 100 10.04 -18.65 14.96
N THR A 101 8.91 -17.96 15.13
CA THR A 101 7.74 -18.13 14.25
C THR A 101 7.78 -17.05 13.18
N TRP A 102 7.73 -17.49 11.93
CA TRP A 102 7.68 -16.64 10.74
C TRP A 102 6.26 -16.56 10.21
N MET A 103 5.93 -15.42 9.63
CA MET A 103 4.68 -15.18 8.93
C MET A 103 4.98 -14.54 7.58
N ILE A 104 4.53 -15.17 6.51
CA ILE A 104 4.48 -14.56 5.18
C ILE A 104 3.01 -14.37 4.85
N GLU A 105 2.62 -13.19 4.45
CA GLU A 105 1.22 -12.91 4.15
C GLU A 105 1.07 -12.23 2.80
N PHE A 106 0.02 -12.63 2.08
CA PHE A 106 -0.30 -12.16 0.74
C PHE A 106 -1.63 -11.43 0.75
N TRP A 107 -1.70 -10.30 0.05
CA TRP A 107 -2.94 -9.55 -0.10
C TRP A 107 -3.22 -9.22 -1.55
N LYS A 108 -4.49 -9.33 -1.99
CA LYS A 108 -4.94 -8.83 -3.29
C LYS A 108 -6.34 -8.25 -3.20
N GLY A 109 -6.57 -7.08 -3.79
CA GLY A 109 -7.89 -6.46 -3.76
C GLY A 109 -7.89 -4.97 -4.07
N GLN A 110 -8.92 -4.31 -3.54
CA GLN A 110 -9.15 -2.89 -3.64
C GLN A 110 -8.67 -2.18 -2.35
N TYR A 111 -7.83 -1.17 -2.51
CA TYR A 111 -7.26 -0.33 -1.45
C TYR A 111 -7.72 1.12 -1.67
N GLY A 112 -8.96 1.42 -1.27
CA GLY A 112 -9.60 2.71 -1.53
C GLY A 112 -9.74 2.99 -3.02
N ILE A 113 -9.01 3.99 -3.51
CA ILE A 113 -9.01 4.36 -4.94
C ILE A 113 -8.03 3.52 -5.79
N ASN A 114 -7.32 2.58 -5.17
CA ASN A 114 -6.33 1.74 -5.85
C ASN A 114 -6.82 0.30 -5.90
N LEU A 115 -6.44 -0.45 -6.93
CA LEU A 115 -6.40 -1.91 -6.86
C LEU A 115 -4.95 -2.35 -6.81
N GLY A 116 -4.66 -3.48 -6.17
CA GLY A 116 -3.28 -3.90 -6.03
C GLY A 116 -3.09 -5.22 -5.32
N CYS A 117 -1.84 -5.50 -5.01
CA CYS A 117 -1.46 -6.63 -4.18
C CYS A 117 -0.18 -6.37 -3.40
N GLU A 118 0.01 -7.17 -2.37
CA GLU A 118 1.08 -7.02 -1.39
C GLU A 118 1.62 -8.39 -0.96
N THR A 119 2.89 -8.45 -0.59
CA THR A 119 3.53 -9.61 0.01
C THR A 119 4.45 -9.15 1.13
N GLY A 120 4.15 -9.54 2.36
CA GLY A 120 4.90 -9.16 3.56
C GLY A 120 5.57 -10.36 4.20
N VAL A 121 6.75 -10.13 4.77
CA VAL A 121 7.56 -11.12 5.49
C VAL A 121 7.85 -10.59 6.88
N TYR A 122 7.40 -11.33 7.87
CA TYR A 122 7.45 -10.95 9.28
C TYR A 122 7.88 -12.12 10.16
N TYR A 123 8.27 -11.81 11.38
CA TYR A 123 8.69 -12.83 12.34
C TYR A 123 8.32 -12.42 13.78
N SER A 124 8.28 -13.42 14.66
CA SER A 124 8.25 -13.26 16.11
C SER A 124 9.47 -13.95 16.71
N ASP A 125 10.08 -13.33 17.73
CA ASP A 125 11.22 -13.91 18.48
C ASP A 125 10.82 -15.08 19.40
N THR A 126 9.56 -15.50 19.36
CA THR A 126 9.02 -16.62 20.14
C THR A 126 8.42 -17.68 19.23
N LEU A 127 8.49 -18.95 19.66
CA LEU A 127 7.70 -20.03 19.08
C LEU A 127 6.24 -19.91 19.54
N LEU A 128 5.35 -19.66 18.60
CA LEU A 128 3.92 -19.47 18.82
C LEU A 128 3.14 -20.73 18.43
N SER A 129 2.11 -21.08 19.19
CA SER A 129 1.11 -22.06 18.76
C SER A 129 0.07 -21.41 17.84
N PRO A 130 -0.68 -22.18 17.03
CA PRO A 130 -1.69 -21.65 16.10
C PRO A 130 -2.72 -20.71 16.75
N GLU A 131 -3.10 -20.98 17.99
CA GLU A 131 -4.05 -20.16 18.75
C GLU A 131 -3.51 -18.77 19.09
N GLN A 132 -2.19 -18.59 19.07
CA GLN A 132 -1.52 -17.33 19.39
C GLN A 132 -1.31 -16.44 18.17
N TYR A 133 -1.36 -16.98 16.95
CA TYR A 133 -1.04 -16.25 15.72
C TYR A 133 -1.91 -15.00 15.55
N GLU A 134 -3.23 -15.12 15.75
CA GLU A 134 -4.15 -14.00 15.57
C GLU A 134 -3.94 -12.84 16.54
N HIS A 135 -3.33 -13.11 17.70
CA HIS A 135 -3.15 -12.15 18.78
C HIS A 135 -1.72 -11.61 18.87
N THR A 136 -0.82 -12.12 18.03
CA THR A 136 0.59 -11.74 18.07
C THR A 136 0.88 -10.63 17.07
N LEU A 137 1.71 -9.68 17.51
CA LEU A 137 2.34 -8.72 16.60
C LEU A 137 3.61 -9.33 16.03
N PHE A 138 3.65 -9.51 14.70
CA PHE A 138 4.84 -9.95 13.99
C PHE A 138 5.66 -8.74 13.55
N CYS A 139 6.95 -8.76 13.84
CA CYS A 139 7.90 -7.71 13.50
C CYS A 139 8.32 -7.79 12.03
N SER A 140 8.57 -6.64 11.40
CA SER A 140 9.18 -6.60 10.07
C SER A 140 10.60 -7.15 10.10
N VAL A 141 11.00 -7.86 9.04
CA VAL A 141 12.36 -8.44 8.97
C VAL A 141 13.43 -7.36 8.80
N PRO A 142 14.61 -7.50 9.44
CA PRO A 142 15.73 -6.58 9.24
C PRO A 142 16.28 -6.69 7.81
N ASP A 143 17.05 -5.68 7.38
CA ASP A 143 17.55 -5.56 6.00
C ASP A 143 18.40 -6.78 5.56
N SER A 144 19.12 -7.38 6.51
CA SER A 144 19.90 -8.60 6.29
C SER A 144 19.05 -9.84 5.99
N GLN A 145 17.79 -9.85 6.43
CA GLN A 145 16.84 -10.96 6.31
C GLN A 145 15.73 -10.70 5.29
N MET A 146 15.76 -9.57 4.56
CA MET A 146 14.84 -9.38 3.43
C MET A 146 15.04 -10.49 2.39
N LEU A 147 13.95 -10.93 1.78
CA LEU A 147 13.97 -11.99 0.77
C LEU A 147 13.75 -11.40 -0.62
N PRO A 148 14.33 -11.98 -1.68
CA PRO A 148 13.87 -11.75 -3.04
C PRO A 148 12.40 -12.19 -3.16
N VAL A 149 11.53 -11.21 -3.41
CA VAL A 149 10.10 -11.40 -3.61
C VAL A 149 9.75 -10.91 -5.00
N SER A 150 8.95 -11.70 -5.70
CA SER A 150 8.43 -11.39 -7.01
C SER A 150 6.92 -11.59 -7.00
N LEU A 151 6.17 -10.60 -7.47
CA LEU A 151 4.72 -10.62 -7.55
C LEU A 151 4.23 -10.17 -8.93
N SER A 152 3.16 -10.80 -9.40
CA SER A 152 2.42 -10.39 -10.59
C SER A 152 0.94 -10.35 -10.27
N LEU A 153 0.28 -9.25 -10.63
CA LEU A 153 -1.16 -9.11 -10.49
C LEU A 153 -1.84 -9.19 -11.85
N TYR A 154 -2.89 -10.00 -11.94
CA TYR A 154 -3.71 -10.18 -13.12
C TYR A 154 -5.15 -9.78 -12.82
N HIS A 155 -5.81 -9.12 -13.77
CA HIS A 155 -7.26 -8.90 -13.74
C HIS A 155 -7.90 -9.67 -14.89
N LYS A 156 -8.76 -10.64 -14.56
CA LYS A 156 -9.43 -11.52 -15.55
C LYS A 156 -8.47 -12.12 -16.58
N GLY A 157 -7.31 -12.59 -16.11
CA GLY A 157 -6.27 -13.22 -16.93
C GLY A 157 -5.31 -12.26 -17.65
N SER A 158 -5.56 -10.95 -17.64
CA SER A 158 -4.64 -9.95 -18.21
C SER A 158 -3.68 -9.43 -17.15
N LEU A 159 -2.37 -9.43 -17.45
CA LEU A 159 -1.35 -8.89 -16.55
C LEU A 159 -1.57 -7.39 -16.36
N LEU A 160 -1.61 -6.94 -15.10
CA LEU A 160 -1.68 -5.53 -14.74
C LEU A 160 -0.29 -4.94 -14.51
N PHE A 161 0.53 -5.62 -13.72
CA PHE A 161 1.91 -5.26 -13.43
C PHE A 161 2.67 -6.45 -12.81
N HIS A 162 3.99 -6.30 -12.76
CA HIS A 162 4.94 -7.20 -12.14
C HIS A 162 5.96 -6.42 -11.31
N ALA A 163 6.28 -6.87 -10.10
CA ALA A 163 7.33 -6.29 -9.28
C ALA A 163 8.24 -7.39 -8.75
N SER A 164 9.55 -7.16 -8.76
CA SER A 164 10.54 -8.14 -8.29
C SER A 164 11.71 -7.44 -7.62
N HIS A 165 11.77 -7.54 -6.29
CA HIS A 165 12.79 -6.87 -5.49
C HIS A 165 13.10 -7.67 -4.22
N LYS A 166 14.29 -7.46 -3.65
CA LYS A 166 14.57 -7.86 -2.28
C LYS A 166 13.80 -6.94 -1.34
N HIS A 167 12.82 -7.46 -0.61
CA HIS A 167 11.94 -6.63 0.22
C HIS A 167 11.39 -7.42 1.41
N TRP A 168 11.01 -6.69 2.45
CA TRP A 168 10.25 -7.20 3.59
C TRP A 168 8.72 -7.08 3.41
N TRP A 169 8.28 -6.28 2.44
CA TRP A 169 6.89 -5.88 2.18
C TRP A 169 6.83 -5.28 0.78
N LEU A 170 6.77 -6.14 -0.23
CA LEU A 170 6.69 -5.70 -1.62
C LEU A 170 5.23 -5.47 -1.98
N THR A 171 4.92 -4.32 -2.57
CA THR A 171 3.56 -3.96 -2.97
C THR A 171 3.50 -3.45 -4.40
N GLY A 172 2.30 -3.47 -4.99
CA GLY A 172 2.03 -2.79 -6.24
C GLY A 172 0.57 -2.36 -6.31
N PHE A 173 0.35 -1.10 -6.66
CA PHE A 173 -0.97 -0.50 -6.71
C PHE A 173 -1.18 0.29 -8.00
N GLN A 174 -2.30 0.05 -8.67
CA GLN A 174 -2.79 0.88 -9.77
C GLN A 174 -3.89 1.80 -9.27
N THR A 175 -3.64 3.11 -9.35
CA THR A 175 -4.57 4.16 -8.92
C THR A 175 -5.67 4.40 -9.94
N GLY A 176 -6.89 4.70 -9.45
CA GLY A 176 -8.01 5.11 -10.28
C GLY A 176 -8.71 3.95 -11.00
N LYS A 177 -8.41 2.72 -10.61
CA LYS A 177 -9.07 1.51 -11.12
C LYS A 177 -9.86 0.83 -10.01
N TYR A 178 -10.96 0.20 -10.40
CA TYR A 178 -11.83 -0.56 -9.52
C TYR A 178 -11.92 -2.02 -9.99
N CYS A 179 -11.88 -2.95 -9.05
CA CYS A 179 -12.26 -4.34 -9.29
C CYS A 179 -12.74 -5.02 -8.01
N GLU A 180 -13.62 -6.01 -8.16
CA GLU A 180 -13.88 -6.97 -7.08
C GLU A 180 -12.66 -7.90 -6.89
N PRO A 181 -12.26 -8.22 -5.65
CA PRO A 181 -11.08 -9.05 -5.38
C PRO A 181 -11.06 -10.41 -6.07
N GLU A 182 -12.23 -11.02 -6.34
CA GLU A 182 -12.36 -12.32 -7.01
C GLU A 182 -11.93 -12.26 -8.49
N ASN A 183 -11.98 -11.07 -9.10
CA ASN A 183 -11.53 -10.88 -10.48
C ASN A 183 -10.00 -10.74 -10.59
N LEU A 184 -9.31 -10.66 -9.45
CA LEU A 184 -7.86 -10.59 -9.39
C LEU A 184 -7.25 -11.97 -9.17
N ALA A 185 -6.17 -12.26 -9.89
CA ALA A 185 -5.28 -13.37 -9.60
C ALA A 185 -3.88 -12.82 -9.30
N MET A 186 -3.26 -13.34 -8.24
CA MET A 186 -1.92 -12.94 -7.82
C MET A 186 -1.00 -14.15 -7.93
N CYS A 187 0.15 -13.98 -8.57
CA CYS A 187 1.23 -14.97 -8.58
C CYS A 187 2.39 -14.42 -7.75
N VAL A 188 2.90 -15.22 -6.82
CA VAL A 188 4.01 -14.83 -5.95
C VAL A 188 5.12 -15.86 -6.02
N SER A 189 6.36 -15.40 -6.04
CA SER A 189 7.56 -16.22 -5.90
C SER A 189 8.47 -15.60 -4.86
N ILE A 190 8.92 -16.42 -3.91
CA ILE A 190 9.84 -16.02 -2.84
C ILE A 190 11.02 -16.96 -2.88
N THR A 191 12.23 -16.40 -2.90
CA THR A 191 13.47 -17.19 -2.87
C THR A 191 14.05 -17.18 -1.47
N PHE A 192 14.20 -18.36 -0.87
CA PHE A 192 14.87 -18.52 0.41
C PHE A 192 16.38 -18.67 0.22
N PRO A 193 17.21 -18.22 1.18
CA PRO A 193 18.63 -18.53 1.18
C PRO A 193 18.85 -20.04 1.33
N ASN A 194 19.95 -20.53 0.76
CA ASN A 194 20.41 -21.91 0.94
C ASN A 194 20.97 -22.15 2.34
#